data_AF-A0A1E1W2H3-F1
#
_entry.id   AF-A0A1E1W2H3-F1
#
_cell.length_a   1.000
_cell.length_b   1.000
_cell.length_c   1.000
_cell.angle_alpha   90.00
_cell.angle_beta   90.00
_cell.angle_gamma   90.00
#
_symmetry.space_group_name_H-M   'P 1'
#
loop_
_entity.id
_entity.type
_entity.pdbx_description
1 polymer ?
#
loop_
_entity_poly.entity_id
_entity_poly.type
_entity_poly.pdbx_seq_one_letter_code
_entity_poly.pdbx_strand_id
1 'polypeptide(L)'
;SVEQWPLFLSTAIFAMEGINVVMPIENEMANPEDFLGCPGVLNITMTLVAALYGVVGLFGYLKYGEGVDANLIVSLPKDDLLALSAKVLVVVAVFFTYCLQMYAPMDIIWTRLRGRVSEKYHNIAQIV
;
A
#
# COMPACT_ATOMS: atom_id res chain seq x y z
N SER A 1 -23.76 12.09 8.07
CA SER A 1 -24.03 11.91 9.51
C SER A 1 -22.71 11.94 10.27
N VAL A 2 -22.63 12.49 11.49
CA VAL A 2 -21.39 12.58 12.29
C VAL A 2 -20.75 11.19 12.53
N GLU A 3 -21.57 10.14 12.45
CA GLU A 3 -21.16 8.73 12.57
C GLU A 3 -20.22 8.22 11.47
N GLN A 4 -20.15 8.88 10.32
CA GLN A 4 -19.27 8.47 9.21
C GLN A 4 -17.87 9.07 9.28
N TRP A 5 -17.65 10.05 10.16
CA TRP A 5 -16.35 10.70 10.34
C TRP A 5 -15.25 9.74 10.82
N PRO A 6 -15.49 8.85 11.81
CA PRO A 6 -14.49 7.88 12.22
C PRO A 6 -14.09 6.92 11.09
N LEU A 7 -15.06 6.47 10.29
CA LEU A 7 -14.80 5.58 9.15
C LEU A 7 -13.99 6.28 8.06
N PHE A 8 -14.33 7.54 7.76
CA PHE A 8 -13.57 8.34 6.82
C PHE A 8 -12.12 8.54 7.29
N LEU A 9 -11.93 8.97 8.54
CA LEU A 9 -10.61 9.21 9.10
C LEU A 9 -9.79 7.93 9.19
N SER A 10 -10.38 6.80 9.60
CA SER A 10 -9.67 5.52 9.66
C SER A 10 -9.24 5.05 8.27
N THR A 11 -10.11 5.20 7.26
CA THR A 11 -9.79 4.83 5.87
C THR A 11 -8.70 5.75 5.30
N ALA A 12 -8.77 7.05 5.56
CA ALA A 12 -7.77 8.01 5.10
C ALA A 12 -6.39 7.77 5.73
N ILE A 13 -6.35 7.54 7.05
CA ILE A 13 -5.09 7.22 7.74
C ILE A 13 -4.53 5.89 7.25
N PHE A 14 -5.38 4.87 7.10
CA PHE A 14 -4.96 3.56 6.60
C PHE A 14 -4.43 3.62 5.18
N ALA A 15 -5.03 4.43 4.30
CA ALA A 15 -4.56 4.61 2.93
C ALA A 15 -3.16 5.24 2.85
N MET A 16 -2.79 6.05 3.84
CA MET A 16 -1.48 6.70 3.96
C MET A 16 -0.46 5.87 4.75
N GLU A 17 -0.84 4.69 5.26
CA GLU A 17 0.05 3.79 5.97
C GLU A 17 0.96 3.05 4.99
N GLY A 18 2.23 2.91 5.34
CA GLY A 18 3.22 2.21 4.52
C GLY A 18 4.49 1.82 5.29
N ILE A 19 4.45 1.75 6.62
CA ILE A 19 5.68 1.55 7.42
C ILE A 19 6.33 0.20 7.11
N ASN A 20 5.52 -0.79 6.75
CA ASN A 20 5.97 -2.14 6.40
C ASN A 20 6.90 -2.18 5.17
N VAL A 21 6.80 -1.18 4.28
CA VAL A 21 7.66 -1.08 3.09
C VAL A 21 8.75 -0.02 3.22
N VAL A 22 8.67 0.86 4.22
CA VAL A 22 9.64 1.95 4.40
C VAL A 22 11.04 1.42 4.69
N MET A 23 11.19 0.52 5.67
CA MET A 23 12.49 -0.03 6.06
C MET A 23 13.24 -0.76 4.93
N PRO A 24 12.61 -1.70 4.18
CA PRO A 24 13.29 -2.32 3.05
C PRO A 24 13.63 -1.33 1.94
N ILE A 25 12.77 -0.35 1.66
CA ILE A 25 13.06 0.68 0.67
C ILE A 25 14.27 1.51 1.10
N GLU A 26 14.30 1.97 2.35
CA GLU A 26 15.42 2.73 2.91
C GLU A 26 16.74 1.94 2.84
N ASN A 27 16.70 0.63 3.14
CA ASN A 27 17.87 -0.24 3.08
C ASN A 27 18.39 -0.47 1.65
N GLU A 28 17.52 -0.43 0.64
CA GLU A 28 17.87 -0.58 -0.78
C GLU A 28 18.25 0.75 -1.46
N MET A 29 18.15 1.89 -0.76
CA MET A 29 18.53 3.18 -1.32
C MET A 29 20.05 3.33 -1.40
N ALA A 30 20.53 3.94 -2.49
CA ALA A 30 21.94 4.28 -2.66
C ALA A 30 22.47 5.22 -1.56
N ASN A 31 21.63 6.16 -1.09
CA ASN A 31 21.91 7.07 0.01
C ASN A 31 20.73 7.05 1.01
N PRO A 32 20.78 6.20 2.06
CA PRO A 32 19.69 6.08 3.04
C PRO A 32 19.44 7.38 3.82
N GLU A 33 20.47 8.20 4.04
CA GLU A 33 20.37 9.45 4.79
C GLU A 33 19.43 10.48 4.13
N ASP A 34 19.25 10.39 2.80
CA ASP A 34 18.35 11.26 2.03
C ASP A 34 16.87 10.84 2.15
N PHE A 35 16.57 9.68 2.75
CA PHE A 35 15.20 9.19 2.86
C PHE A 35 14.32 10.13 3.72
N LEU A 36 14.86 10.56 4.86
CA LEU A 36 14.22 11.50 5.80
C LEU A 36 14.73 12.94 5.67
N GLY A 37 15.63 13.22 4.72
CA GLY A 37 16.19 14.56 4.49
C GLY A 37 15.15 15.62 4.09
N CYS A 38 15.60 16.83 3.77
CA CYS A 38 14.74 17.91 3.27
C CYS A 38 15.27 18.45 1.92
N PRO A 39 14.60 18.21 0.77
CA PRO A 39 13.37 17.44 0.59
C PRO A 39 13.65 15.93 0.42
N GLY A 40 13.31 15.14 1.43
CA GLY A 40 13.55 13.71 1.45
C GLY A 40 12.55 12.93 0.64
N VAL A 41 12.96 11.73 0.23
CA VAL A 41 12.16 10.83 -0.60
C VAL A 41 10.80 10.54 0.03
N LEU A 42 10.76 10.37 1.36
CA LEU A 42 9.52 10.10 2.09
C LEU A 42 8.51 11.23 1.95
N ASN A 43 8.93 12.48 2.21
CA ASN A 43 8.01 13.62 2.21
C ASN A 43 7.46 13.91 0.80
N ILE A 44 8.31 13.83 -0.22
CA ILE A 44 7.89 13.99 -1.62
C ILE A 44 6.89 12.90 -1.99
N THR A 45 7.19 11.64 -1.67
CA THR A 45 6.33 10.50 -1.99
C THR A 45 4.97 10.61 -1.31
N MET A 46 4.95 10.91 -0.01
CA MET A 46 3.70 11.06 0.74
C MET A 46 2.84 12.21 0.21
N THR A 47 3.46 13.34 -0.15
CA THR A 47 2.75 14.48 -0.75
C THR A 47 2.13 14.10 -2.11
N LEU A 48 2.89 13.39 -2.95
CA LEU A 48 2.41 12.92 -4.24
C LEU A 48 1.24 11.94 -4.08
N VAL A 49 1.35 10.96 -3.18
CA VAL A 49 0.29 9.97 -2.92
C VAL A 49 -0.97 10.65 -2.40
N ALA A 50 -0.85 11.58 -1.46
CA ALA A 50 -1.99 12.35 -0.96
C ALA A 50 -2.68 13.14 -2.08
N ALA A 51 -1.91 13.77 -2.97
CA ALA A 51 -2.46 14.48 -4.12
C ALA A 51 -3.19 13.53 -5.09
N LEU A 52 -2.60 12.37 -5.40
CA LEU A 52 -3.22 11.36 -6.26
C LEU A 52 -4.53 10.82 -5.68
N TYR A 53 -4.56 10.47 -4.39
CA TYR A 53 -5.78 10.06 -3.72
C TYR A 53 -6.83 11.16 -3.66
N GLY A 54 -6.41 12.41 -3.42
CA GLY A 54 -7.31 13.56 -3.47
C GLY A 54 -7.96 13.73 -4.85
N VAL A 55 -7.17 13.66 -5.91
CA VAL A 55 -7.65 13.75 -7.31
C VAL A 55 -8.60 12.60 -7.63
N VAL A 56 -8.20 11.35 -7.38
CA VAL A 56 -9.04 10.16 -7.67
C VAL A 56 -10.32 10.17 -6.85
N GLY A 57 -10.24 10.53 -5.57
CA GLY A 57 -11.41 10.64 -4.69
C GLY A 57 -12.37 11.73 -5.16
N LEU A 58 -11.86 12.91 -5.52
CA LEU A 58 -12.67 14.03 -6.01
C LEU A 58 -13.38 13.68 -7.33
N PHE A 59 -12.64 13.21 -8.34
CA PHE A 59 -13.24 12.86 -9.63
C PHE A 59 -14.15 11.63 -9.54
N GLY A 60 -13.83 10.66 -8.68
CA GLY A 60 -14.69 9.52 -8.40
C GLY A 60 -16.03 9.95 -7.83
N TYR A 61 -16.02 10.84 -6.82
CA TYR A 61 -17.25 11.37 -6.24
C TYR A 61 -18.03 12.26 -7.22
N LEU A 62 -17.35 13.10 -8.02
CA LEU A 62 -18.03 13.91 -9.04
C LEU A 62 -18.72 13.07 -10.12
N LYS A 63 -18.19 11.88 -10.45
CA LYS A 63 -18.75 11.00 -11.46
C LYS A 63 -19.95 10.17 -10.96
N TYR A 64 -19.85 9.61 -9.75
CA TYR A 64 -20.85 8.66 -9.22
C TYR A 64 -21.78 9.28 -8.15
N GLY A 65 -21.41 10.44 -7.61
CA GLY A 65 -22.19 11.15 -6.60
C GLY A 65 -22.48 10.30 -5.36
N GLU A 66 -23.71 10.38 -4.88
CA GLU A 66 -24.19 9.60 -3.73
C GLU A 66 -24.33 8.10 -4.02
N GLY A 67 -24.28 7.69 -5.29
CA GLY A 67 -24.34 6.28 -5.70
C GLY A 67 -22.99 5.57 -5.72
N VAL A 68 -21.93 6.17 -5.18
CA VAL A 68 -20.60 5.56 -5.14
C VAL A 68 -20.57 4.45 -4.08
N ASP A 69 -20.15 3.25 -4.48
CA ASP A 69 -19.88 2.17 -3.54
C ASP A 69 -18.67 2.50 -2.64
N ALA A 70 -18.58 1.83 -1.49
CA ALA A 70 -17.44 1.97 -0.58
C ALA A 70 -16.08 1.66 -1.25
N ASN A 71 -16.08 0.86 -2.31
CA ASN A 71 -14.93 0.63 -3.17
C ASN A 71 -15.20 1.20 -4.57
N LEU A 72 -14.51 2.28 -4.94
CA LEU A 72 -14.63 2.94 -6.22
C LEU A 72 -14.44 2.00 -7.43
N ILE A 73 -13.61 0.97 -7.28
CA ILE A 73 -13.35 -0.01 -8.34
C ILE A 73 -14.60 -0.84 -8.66
N VAL A 74 -15.50 -1.03 -7.68
CA VAL A 74 -16.77 -1.74 -7.90
C VAL A 74 -17.76 -0.87 -8.66
N SER A 75 -17.76 0.44 -8.38
CA SER A 75 -18.60 1.44 -9.07
C SER A 75 -18.27 1.61 -10.56
N LEU A 76 -17.08 1.18 -11.01
CA LEU A 76 -16.67 1.27 -12.41
C LEU A 76 -17.58 0.42 -13.32
N PRO A 77 -18.00 0.93 -14.50
CA PRO A 77 -18.85 0.20 -15.44
C PRO A 77 -18.19 -1.12 -15.87
N LYS A 78 -19.00 -2.16 -16.09
CA LYS A 78 -18.50 -3.49 -16.50
C LYS A 78 -18.40 -3.64 -18.01
N ASP A 79 -19.18 -2.84 -18.74
CA ASP A 79 -19.34 -2.97 -20.19
C ASP A 79 -18.35 -2.10 -21.00
N ASP A 80 -17.48 -1.35 -20.32
CA ASP A 80 -16.43 -0.52 -20.94
C ASP A 80 -15.05 -1.21 -20.81
N LEU A 81 -14.36 -1.32 -21.95
CA LEU A 81 -13.01 -1.87 -22.06
C LEU A 81 -12.01 -1.09 -21.19
N LEU A 82 -12.17 0.23 -21.05
CA LEU A 82 -11.29 1.06 -20.23
C LEU A 82 -11.47 0.80 -18.73
N ALA A 83 -12.72 0.59 -18.30
CA ALA A 83 -13.02 0.26 -16.93
C ALA A 83 -12.55 -1.15 -16.56
N LEU A 84 -12.67 -2.10 -17.49
CA LEU A 84 -12.15 -3.45 -17.31
C LEU A 84 -10.61 -3.46 -17.21
N SER A 85 -9.91 -2.71 -18.07
CA SER A 85 -8.45 -2.64 -18.01
C SER A 85 -7.98 -2.02 -16.69
N ALA A 86 -8.62 -0.95 -16.21
CA ALA A 86 -8.32 -0.37 -14.90
C ALA A 86 -8.53 -1.36 -13.75
N LYS A 87 -9.62 -2.14 -13.76
CA LYS A 87 -9.86 -3.21 -12.77
C LYS A 87 -8.73 -4.24 -12.75
N VAL A 88 -8.33 -4.71 -13.93
CA VAL A 88 -7.23 -5.69 -14.06
C VAL A 88 -5.92 -5.10 -13.54
N LEU A 89 -5.59 -3.85 -13.88
CA LEU A 89 -4.39 -3.19 -13.38
C LEU A 89 -4.38 -3.07 -11.85
N VAL A 90 -5.53 -2.75 -11.24
CA VAL A 90 -5.64 -2.71 -9.78
C VAL A 90 -5.42 -4.09 -9.17
N VAL A 91 -6.00 -5.16 -9.73
CA VAL A 91 -5.78 -6.53 -9.23
C VAL A 91 -4.30 -6.91 -9.31
N VAL A 92 -3.63 -6.58 -10.42
CA VAL A 92 -2.19 -6.83 -10.60
C VAL A 92 -1.37 -6.02 -9.60
N ALA A 93 -1.70 -4.75 -9.39
CA ALA A 93 -1.03 -3.90 -8.41
C ALA A 93 -1.18 -4.46 -6.98
N VAL A 94 -2.40 -4.85 -6.58
CA VAL A 94 -2.67 -5.46 -5.27
C VAL A 94 -1.88 -6.75 -5.08
N PHE A 95 -1.79 -7.59 -6.11
CA PHE A 95 -1.01 -8.84 -6.06
C PHE A 95 0.46 -8.57 -5.74
N PHE A 96 1.10 -7.62 -6.44
CA PHE A 96 2.50 -7.27 -6.18
C PHE A 96 2.70 -6.57 -4.83
N THR A 97 1.78 -5.68 -4.43
CA THR A 97 1.83 -5.02 -3.12
C THR A 97 1.79 -6.04 -1.99
N TYR A 98 0.98 -7.09 -2.10
CA TYR A 98 0.93 -8.15 -1.09
C TYR A 98 2.27 -8.88 -0.94
N CYS A 99 2.97 -9.15 -2.05
CA CYS A 99 4.31 -9.74 -2.01
C CYS A 99 5.31 -8.85 -1.26
N LEU A 100 5.26 -7.53 -1.49
CA LEU A 100 6.15 -6.58 -0.80
C LEU A 100 5.80 -6.41 0.68
N GLN A 101 4.50 -6.35 1.01
CA GLN A 101 4.04 -6.23 2.40
C GLN A 101 4.42 -7.43 3.26
N MET A 102 4.55 -8.63 2.68
CA MET A 102 4.97 -9.82 3.40
C MET A 102 6.45 -9.84 3.77
N TYR A 103 7.29 -8.98 3.19
CA TYR A 103 8.72 -8.95 3.48
C TYR A 103 9.02 -8.66 4.97
N ALA A 104 8.52 -7.54 5.50
CA ALA A 104 8.77 -7.13 6.87
C ALA A 104 8.27 -8.12 7.95
N PRO A 105 7.02 -8.63 7.91
CA PRO A 105 6.58 -9.62 8.89
C PRO A 105 7.37 -10.92 8.78
N MET A 106 7.73 -11.37 7.57
CA MET A 106 8.56 -12.56 7.39
C MET A 106 9.94 -12.39 7.99
N ASP A 107 10.58 -11.23 7.81
CA ASP A 107 11.89 -10.93 8.41
C ASP A 107 11.83 -10.90 9.95
N ILE A 108 10.76 -10.31 10.52
CA ILE A 108 10.54 -10.30 11.97
C ILE A 108 10.32 -11.72 12.50
N ILE A 109 9.49 -12.51 11.84
CA ILE A 109 9.21 -13.92 12.19
C ILE A 109 10.52 -14.72 12.14
N TRP A 110 11.28 -14.56 11.06
CA TRP A 110 12.56 -15.22 10.86
C TRP A 110 13.54 -14.90 11.97
N THR A 111 13.74 -13.62 12.29
CA THR A 111 14.65 -13.16 13.36
C THR A 111 14.30 -13.77 14.72
N ARG A 112 13.01 -14.02 14.99
CA ARG A 112 12.54 -14.67 16.24
C ARG A 112 12.69 -16.19 16.22
N LEU A 113 12.50 -16.83 15.07
CA LEU A 113 12.59 -18.29 14.92
C LEU A 113 14.02 -18.79 14.74
N ARG A 114 14.91 -17.97 14.18
CA ARG A 114 16.30 -18.35 13.85
C ARG A 114 17.06 -18.98 15.02
N GLY A 115 16.87 -18.46 16.23
CA GLY A 115 17.50 -18.98 17.45
C GLY A 115 16.90 -20.30 17.98
N ARG A 116 15.74 -20.73 17.47
CA ARG A 116 15.04 -21.97 17.85
C ARG A 116 15.11 -23.05 16.75
N VAL A 117 15.58 -22.71 15.56
CA VAL A 117 15.67 -23.61 14.40
C VAL A 117 17.11 -24.08 14.23
N SER A 118 17.31 -25.40 14.11
CA SER A 118 18.62 -26.01 13.86
C SER A 118 19.24 -25.48 12.56
N GLU A 119 20.55 -25.20 12.54
CA GLU A 119 21.29 -24.64 11.39
C GLU A 119 21.03 -25.38 10.07
N LYS A 120 20.75 -26.69 10.14
CA LYS A 120 20.47 -27.52 8.97
C LYS A 120 19.22 -27.10 8.18
N TYR A 121 18.27 -26.41 8.80
CA TYR A 121 17.02 -25.98 8.16
C TYR A 121 16.96 -24.48 7.86
N HIS A 122 18.06 -23.75 8.07
CA HIS A 122 18.06 -22.29 7.94
C HIS A 122 17.68 -21.80 6.54
N ASN A 123 18.26 -22.43 5.51
CA ASN A 123 18.04 -22.01 4.12
C ASN A 123 16.61 -22.29 3.64
N ILE A 124 15.96 -23.34 4.17
CA ILE A 124 14.58 -23.69 3.80
C ILE A 124 13.60 -22.78 4.53
N ALA A 125 13.86 -22.49 5.80
CA ALA A 125 12.99 -21.66 6.63
C ALA A 125 13.11 -20.14 6.34
N GLN A 126 14.10 -19.71 5.56
CA GLN A 126 14.20 -18.34 5.05
C GLN A 126 13.45 -18.14 3.71
N ILE A 127 13.16 -19.24 2.98
CA ILE A 127 12.49 -19.22 1.67
C ILE A 127 10.97 -19.48 1.80
N VAL A 128 10.56 -20.15 2.88
CA VAL A 128 9.16 -20.42 3.25
C VAL A 128 8.61 -19.28 4.10
#